data_AF-A0A223SDZ4-F1
#
_entry.id   AF-A0A223SDZ4-F1
#
_cell.length_a   1.000
_cell.length_b   1.000
_cell.length_c   1.000
_cell.angle_alpha   90.00
_cell.angle_beta   90.00
_cell.angle_gamma   90.00
#
_symmetry.space_group_name_H-M   'P 1'
#
loop_
_entity.id
_entity.type
_entity.pdbx_description
1 polymer ?
#
loop_
_entity_poly.entity_id
_entity_poly.type
_entity_poly.pdbx_seq_one_letter_code
_entity_poly.pdbx_strand_id
1 'polypeptide(L)'
;MAVRRLSVSVPDEVADLVRAAAKESGQSVSSWAKDAFQEKLRAAAWRQQVEESSRELIAAYEAEHGPLSEESRQRARQFMREAGLLPDDKGPTIC
;
A
#
# COMPACT_ATOMS: atom_id res chain seq x y z
N MET A 1 -18.21 20.80 -8.74
CA MET A 1 -17.44 19.56 -8.97
C MET A 1 -18.29 18.59 -9.78
N ALA A 2 -17.73 17.91 -10.78
CA ALA A 2 -18.46 16.89 -11.55
C ALA A 2 -18.42 15.56 -10.80
N VAL A 3 -19.59 14.95 -10.59
CA VAL A 3 -19.73 13.62 -9.98
C VAL A 3 -20.01 12.61 -11.08
N ARG A 4 -19.25 11.51 -11.14
CA ARG A 4 -19.51 10.40 -12.06
C ARG A 4 -20.02 9.20 -11.28
N ARG A 5 -21.12 8.59 -11.74
CA ARG A 5 -21.67 7.38 -11.15
C ARG A 5 -20.86 6.18 -11.62
N LEU A 6 -20.42 5.36 -10.66
CA LEU A 6 -19.79 4.07 -10.92
C LEU A 6 -20.76 2.97 -10.47
N SER A 7 -20.86 1.91 -11.26
CA SER A 7 -21.57 0.68 -10.91
C SER A 7 -20.54 -0.44 -10.80
N VAL A 8 -20.52 -1.14 -9.68
CA VAL A 8 -19.53 -2.19 -9.39
C VAL A 8 -20.29 -3.45 -8.98
N SER A 9 -19.93 -4.58 -9.58
CA SER A 9 -20.42 -5.90 -9.17
C SER A 9 -19.40 -6.53 -8.23
N VAL A 10 -19.86 -7.00 -7.08
CA VAL A 10 -19.05 -7.68 -6.06
C VAL A 10 -19.80 -8.92 -5.57
N PRO A 11 -19.11 -9.94 -5.03
CA PRO A 11 -19.78 -11.05 -4.35
C PRO A 11 -20.66 -10.55 -3.19
N ASP A 12 -21.74 -11.28 -2.89
CA ASP A 12 -22.69 -10.90 -1.84
C ASP A 12 -22.01 -10.72 -0.47
N GLU A 13 -21.08 -11.62 -0.14
CA GLU A 13 -20.25 -11.56 1.07
C GLU A 13 -19.51 -10.22 1.18
N VAL A 14 -18.95 -9.72 0.08
CA VAL A 14 -18.23 -8.45 0.03
C VAL A 14 -19.21 -7.28 0.15
N ALA A 15 -20.37 -7.35 -0.48
CA ALA A 15 -21.40 -6.32 -0.36
C ALA A 15 -21.88 -6.17 1.09
N ASP A 16 -22.04 -7.28 1.81
CA ASP A 16 -22.47 -7.28 3.21
C ASP A 16 -21.38 -6.74 4.14
N LEU A 17 -20.12 -7.11 3.92
CA LEU A 17 -18.99 -6.53 4.65
C LEU A 17 -18.89 -5.01 4.45
N VAL A 18 -19.07 -4.52 3.22
CA VAL A 18 -19.07 -3.09 2.92
C VAL A 18 -20.23 -2.37 3.62
N ARG A 19 -21.43 -2.96 3.63
CA ARG A 19 -22.59 -2.40 4.35
C ARG A 19 -22.36 -2.36 5.85
N ALA A 20 -21.78 -3.40 6.43
CA ALA A 20 -21.43 -3.46 7.85
C ALA A 20 -20.40 -2.38 8.21
N ALA A 21 -19.31 -2.27 7.45
CA ALA A 21 -18.27 -1.28 7.68
C ALA A 21 -18.79 0.17 7.54
N ALA A 22 -19.65 0.43 6.56
CA ALA A 22 -20.30 1.73 6.41
C ALA A 22 -21.21 2.06 7.61
N LYS A 23 -21.97 1.06 8.10
CA LYS A 23 -22.83 1.21 9.27
C LYS A 23 -22.03 1.47 10.55
N GLU A 24 -20.95 0.73 10.78
CA GLU A 24 -20.04 0.93 11.91
C GLU A 24 -19.41 2.33 11.89
N SER A 25 -19.09 2.83 10.70
CA SER A 25 -18.56 4.18 10.51
C SER A 25 -19.62 5.28 10.59
N GLY A 26 -20.91 4.95 10.71
CA GLY A 26 -22.02 5.91 10.71
C GLY A 26 -22.24 6.60 9.35
N GLN A 27 -21.77 6.01 8.26
CA GLN A 27 -21.77 6.58 6.91
C GLN A 27 -22.72 5.83 5.97
N SER A 28 -23.09 6.47 4.86
CA SER A 28 -23.67 5.75 3.73
C SER A 28 -22.62 4.89 3.04
N VAL A 29 -23.04 3.80 2.39
CA VAL A 29 -22.14 2.93 1.60
C VAL A 29 -21.35 3.73 0.55
N SER A 30 -21.99 4.70 -0.11
CA SER A 30 -21.32 5.54 -1.10
C SER A 30 -20.27 6.48 -0.49
N SER A 31 -20.53 7.05 0.68
CA SER A 31 -19.55 7.91 1.38
C SER A 31 -18.37 7.09 1.86
N TRP A 32 -18.64 5.95 2.51
CA TRP A 32 -17.60 5.04 3.00
C TRP A 32 -16.73 4.53 1.85
N ALA A 33 -17.34 4.09 0.74
CA ALA A 33 -16.60 3.62 -0.42
C ALA A 33 -15.75 4.73 -1.07
N LYS A 34 -16.24 5.96 -1.13
CA LYS A 34 -15.49 7.11 -1.62
C LYS A 34 -14.24 7.33 -0.76
N ASP A 35 -14.37 7.29 0.56
CA ASP A 35 -13.23 7.47 1.48
C ASP A 35 -12.23 6.32 1.34
N ALA A 36 -12.70 5.07 1.28
CA ALA A 36 -11.86 3.89 1.04
C ALA A 36 -11.10 3.97 -0.30
N PHE A 37 -11.75 4.42 -1.38
CA PHE A 37 -11.07 4.64 -2.66
C PHE A 37 -10.00 5.74 -2.55
N GLN A 38 -10.28 6.84 -1.86
CA GLN A 38 -9.31 7.91 -1.65
C GLN A 38 -8.10 7.42 -0.86
N GLU A 39 -8.29 6.63 0.19
CA GLU A 39 -7.20 6.04 0.96
C GLU A 39 -6.33 5.13 0.10
N LYS A 40 -6.94 4.23 -0.68
CA LYS A 40 -6.20 3.34 -1.58
C LYS A 40 -5.43 4.11 -2.65
N LEU A 41 -6.02 5.16 -3.22
CA LEU A 41 -5.36 6.01 -4.21
C LEU A 41 -4.21 6.81 -3.59
N ARG A 42 -4.39 7.38 -2.39
CA ARG A 42 -3.30 8.07 -1.66
C ARG A 42 -2.16 7.12 -1.34
N ALA A 43 -2.46 5.91 -0.85
CA ALA A 43 -1.44 4.91 -0.56
C ALA A 43 -0.71 4.43 -1.84
N ALA A 44 -1.39 4.38 -2.98
CA ALA A 44 -0.76 4.08 -4.26
C ALA A 44 0.16 5.21 -4.74
N ALA A 45 -0.32 6.46 -4.70
CA ALA A 45 0.46 7.64 -5.06
C ALA A 45 1.68 7.81 -4.15
N TRP A 46 1.51 7.61 -2.85
CA TRP A 46 2.60 7.64 -1.87
C TRP A 46 3.66 6.58 -2.19
N ARG A 47 3.26 5.34 -2.51
CA ARG A 47 4.22 4.28 -2.87
C ARG A 47 5.05 4.64 -4.10
N GLN A 48 4.42 5.22 -5.13
CA GLN A 48 5.14 5.68 -6.32
C GLN A 48 6.15 6.79 -5.99
N GLN A 49 5.72 7.78 -5.21
CA GLN A 49 6.58 8.88 -4.78
C GLN A 49 7.76 8.38 -3.93
N VAL A 50 7.50 7.50 -2.97
CA VAL A 50 8.54 6.93 -2.11
C VAL A 50 9.53 6.12 -2.94
N GLU A 51 9.06 5.35 -3.93
CA GLU A 51 9.96 4.58 -4.79
C GLU A 51 10.91 5.48 -5.59
N GLU A 52 10.38 6.55 -6.19
CA GLU A 52 11.17 7.53 -6.95
C GLU A 52 12.18 8.24 -6.05
N SER A 53 11.72 8.83 -4.94
CA SER A 53 12.59 9.53 -3.99
C SER A 53 13.63 8.60 -3.34
N SER A 54 13.29 7.33 -3.10
CA SER A 54 14.25 6.36 -2.54
C SER A 54 15.36 6.04 -3.55
N ARG A 55 15.03 5.93 -4.84
CA ARG A 55 16.04 5.72 -5.88
C ARG A 55 17.00 6.90 -5.99
N GLU A 56 16.48 8.12 -5.92
CA GLU A 56 17.31 9.34 -5.93
C GLU A 56 18.26 9.40 -4.73
N LEU A 57 17.74 9.11 -3.52
CA LEU A 57 18.56 9.09 -2.30
C LEU A 57 19.68 8.05 -2.36
N ILE A 58 19.38 6.85 -2.85
CA ILE A 58 20.38 5.79 -3.02
C ILE A 58 21.43 6.21 -4.06
N ALA A 59 21.00 6.77 -5.19
CA ALA A 59 21.92 7.21 -6.24
C ALA A 59 22.86 8.33 -5.75
N ALA A 60 22.34 9.30 -4.98
CA ALA A 60 23.16 10.35 -4.37
C ALA A 60 24.19 9.78 -3.40
N TYR A 61 23.78 8.84 -2.53
CA TYR A 61 24.69 8.17 -1.62
C TYR A 61 25.77 7.37 -2.36
N GLU A 62 25.40 6.60 -3.39
CA GLU A 62 26.35 5.80 -4.16
C GLU A 62 27.31 6.66 -5.00
N ALA A 63 26.90 7.86 -5.41
CA ALA A 63 27.78 8.82 -6.07
C ALA A 63 28.86 9.38 -5.13
N GLU A 64 28.54 9.59 -3.85
CA GLU A 64 29.47 10.12 -2.85
C GLU A 64 30.36 9.04 -2.22
N HIS A 65 29.83 7.83 -2.01
CA HIS A 65 30.47 6.79 -1.21
C HIS A 65 30.83 5.51 -2.01
N GLY A 66 30.44 5.45 -3.28
CA GLY A 66 30.53 4.24 -4.10
C GLY A 66 29.33 3.30 -3.90
N PRO A 67 29.23 2.25 -4.72
CA PRO A 67 28.07 1.37 -4.74
C PRO A 67 27.86 0.64 -3.41
N LEU A 68 26.59 0.49 -3.01
CA LEU A 68 26.23 -0.28 -1.82
C LEU A 68 26.65 -1.74 -1.97
N SER A 69 27.41 -2.24 -1.00
CA SER A 69 27.82 -3.64 -0.98
C SER A 69 26.63 -4.59 -0.81
N GLU A 70 26.78 -5.82 -1.30
CA GLU A 70 25.74 -6.85 -1.17
C GLU A 70 25.46 -7.19 0.30
N GLU A 71 26.48 -7.15 1.16
CA GLU A 71 26.33 -7.36 2.60
C GLU A 71 25.44 -6.28 3.24
N SER A 72 25.63 -5.01 2.88
CA SER A 72 24.79 -3.91 3.35
C SER A 72 23.35 -4.04 2.85
N ARG A 73 23.14 -4.50 1.61
CA ARG A 73 21.82 -4.79 1.05
C ARG A 73 21.14 -5.95 1.77
N GLN A 74 21.87 -7.00 2.12
CA GLN A 74 21.35 -8.13 2.90
C GLN A 74 20.92 -7.72 4.30
N ARG A 75 21.74 -6.93 5.01
CA ARG A 75 21.40 -6.38 6.33
C ARG A 75 20.16 -5.48 6.27
N ALA A 76 20.05 -4.62 5.26
CA ALA A 76 18.87 -3.79 5.07
C ALA A 76 17.60 -4.63 4.87
N ARG A 77 17.65 -5.69 4.03
CA ARG A 77 16.53 -6.61 3.83
C ARG A 77 16.14 -7.33 5.12
N GLN A 78 17.12 -7.78 5.90
CA GLN A 78 16.86 -8.42 7.19
C GLN A 78 16.15 -7.46 8.15
N PHE A 79 16.69 -6.25 8.33
CA PHE A 79 16.09 -5.22 9.16
C PHE A 79 14.65 -4.90 8.73
N MET A 80 14.40 -4.77 7.42
CA MET A 80 13.06 -4.50 6.91
C MET A 80 12.08 -5.66 7.16
N ARG A 81 12.53 -6.91 7.18
CA ARG A 81 11.69 -8.05 7.60
C ARG A 81 11.39 -8.02 9.09
N GLU A 82 12.41 -7.78 9.92
CA GLU A 82 12.25 -7.68 11.38
C GLU A 82 11.30 -6.54 11.78
N ALA A 83 11.32 -5.43 11.03
CA ALA A 83 10.41 -4.31 11.18
C ALA A 83 9.02 -4.54 10.57
N GLY A 84 8.75 -5.69 9.94
CA GLY A 84 7.47 -6.02 9.30
C GLY A 84 7.17 -5.23 8.02
N LEU A 85 8.19 -4.60 7.41
CA LEU A 85 8.07 -3.80 6.19
C LEU A 85 8.18 -4.63 4.92
N LEU A 86 8.84 -5.79 5.00
CA LEU A 86 8.85 -6.80 3.95
C LEU A 86 8.10 -8.04 4.43
N PRO A 87 7.31 -8.70 3.56
CA PRO A 87 6.74 -9.99 3.91
C PRO A 87 7.89 -10.98 4.20
N ASP A 88 7.67 -11.83 5.20
CA ASP A 88 8.50 -13.02 5.36
C ASP A 88 8.41 -13.85 4.08
N ASP A 89 9.51 -14.49 3.69
CA ASP A 89 9.64 -15.33 2.49
C ASP A 89 8.80 -16.63 2.56
N LYS A 90 7.77 -16.66 3.39
CA LYS A 90 6.70 -17.65 3.38
C LYS A 90 5.62 -17.09 2.46
N GLY A 91 5.64 -17.52 1.20
CA GLY A 91 4.55 -17.29 0.25
C GLY A 91 3.18 -17.62 0.87
N PRO A 92 2.07 -17.16 0.27
CA PRO A 92 0.74 -17.25 0.87
C PRO A 92 0.45 -18.67 1.33
N THR A 93 0.36 -18.87 2.65
CA THR A 93 -0.15 -20.12 3.21
C THR A 93 -1.66 -20.06 3.05
N ILE A 94 -2.13 -20.57 1.91
CA ILE A 94 -3.54 -20.87 1.69
C ILE A 94 -3.80 -22.16 2.48
N CYS A 95 -4.46 -22.04 3.63
CA CYS A 95 -5.11 -23.13 4.34
C CYS A 95 -6.61 -22.92 4.29
#